data_AF-K5BBW8-F1
#
_entry.id   AF-K5BBW8-F1
#
_cell.length_a   1.000
_cell.length_b   1.000
_cell.length_c   1.000
_cell.angle_alpha   90.00
_cell.angle_beta   90.00
_cell.angle_gamma   90.00
#
_symmetry.space_group_name_H-M   'P 1'
#
loop_
_entity.id
_entity.type
_entity.pdbx_description
1 polymer ?
#
loop_
_entity_poly.entity_id
_entity_poly.type
_entity_poly.pdbx_seq_one_letter_code
_entity_poly.pdbx_strand_id
1 'polypeptide(L)'
;MQAGIPAVTFWAAVPHYVSQPPNPKATVALLRRVEDVLDIEVPLADLPQQAEEWERAVTEMTAEDDEIAEYVQALEERDTAELDMHEVLGKIDGDALAAEFERYLRRRGPGFR
;
A
#
# COMPACT_ATOMS: atom_id res chain seq x y z
N MET A 1 -13.38 3.17 -17.22
CA MET A 1 -14.51 3.55 -16.33
C MET A 1 -15.60 4.16 -17.20
N GLN A 2 -16.71 3.46 -17.41
CA GLN A 2 -17.64 3.76 -18.52
C GLN A 2 -19.07 4.09 -18.07
N ALA A 3 -19.39 4.03 -16.76
CA ALA A 3 -20.74 4.20 -16.23
C ALA A 3 -20.93 5.38 -15.25
N GLY A 4 -19.91 6.23 -15.05
CA GLY A 4 -20.00 7.38 -14.12
C GLY A 4 -20.10 7.03 -12.63
N ILE A 5 -19.89 5.76 -12.28
CA ILE A 5 -19.90 5.29 -10.89
C ILE A 5 -18.52 5.58 -10.26
N PRO A 6 -18.44 6.24 -9.09
CA PRO A 6 -17.20 6.38 -8.34
C PRO A 6 -16.61 5.00 -8.02
N ALA A 7 -15.33 4.80 -8.34
CA ALA A 7 -14.64 3.54 -8.13
C ALA A 7 -13.26 3.77 -7.53
N VAL A 8 -12.88 2.92 -6.59
CA VAL A 8 -11.54 2.87 -5.98
C VAL A 8 -11.03 1.45 -6.07
N THR A 9 -9.73 1.28 -6.33
CA THR A 9 -9.07 -0.02 -6.38
C THR A 9 -7.94 -0.04 -5.37
N PHE A 10 -7.84 -1.12 -4.59
CA PHE A 10 -6.73 -1.35 -3.67
C PHE A 10 -5.92 -2.57 -4.11
N TRP A 11 -4.63 -2.50 -3.85
CA TRP A 11 -3.68 -3.57 -4.12
C TRP A 11 -2.85 -3.78 -2.86
N ALA A 12 -2.59 -5.03 -2.50
CA ALA A 12 -1.67 -5.39 -1.43
C ALA A 12 -0.44 -6.04 -2.06
N ALA A 13 0.74 -5.50 -1.77
CA ALA A 13 1.99 -6.13 -2.15
C ALA A 13 2.22 -7.36 -1.25
N VAL A 14 2.35 -8.54 -1.87
CA VAL A 14 2.68 -9.78 -1.16
C VAL A 14 4.02 -10.27 -1.70
N PRO A 15 5.02 -10.49 -0.84
CA PRO A 15 6.29 -11.03 -1.30
C PRO A 15 6.09 -12.40 -1.96
N HIS A 16 6.77 -12.63 -3.09
CA HIS A 16 6.57 -13.82 -3.92
C HIS A 16 7.00 -15.11 -3.22
N TYR A 17 7.93 -15.03 -2.26
CA TYR A 17 8.35 -16.18 -1.45
C TYR A 17 7.26 -16.65 -0.47
N VAL A 18 6.22 -15.82 -0.23
CA VAL A 18 5.08 -16.11 0.66
C VAL A 18 3.74 -15.89 -0.03
N SER A 19 3.70 -16.10 -1.34
CA SER A 19 2.48 -15.89 -2.15
C SER A 19 1.51 -17.06 -2.13
N GLN A 20 1.80 -18.14 -1.39
CA GLN A 20 0.86 -19.27 -1.28
C GLN A 20 -0.33 -18.87 -0.38
N PRO A 21 -1.57 -18.91 -0.89
CA PRO A 21 -2.74 -18.62 -0.07
C PRO A 21 -2.91 -19.65 1.07
N PRO A 22 -3.43 -19.24 2.24
CA PRO A 22 -3.97 -17.92 2.56
C PRO A 22 -2.91 -16.88 3.03
N ASN A 23 -3.15 -15.58 2.73
CA ASN A 23 -2.37 -14.46 3.27
C ASN A 23 -3.25 -13.55 4.17
N PRO A 24 -3.29 -13.81 5.48
CA PRO A 24 -4.12 -13.04 6.41
C PRO A 24 -3.66 -11.58 6.55
N LYS A 25 -2.35 -11.30 6.49
CA LYS A 25 -1.80 -9.94 6.60
C LYS A 25 -2.28 -9.02 5.47
N ALA A 26 -2.19 -9.49 4.22
CA ALA A 26 -2.72 -8.77 3.06
C ALA A 26 -4.24 -8.56 3.13
N THR A 27 -4.96 -9.57 3.64
CA THR A 27 -6.42 -9.50 3.81
C THR A 27 -6.80 -8.40 4.81
N VAL A 28 -6.15 -8.37 5.99
CA VAL A 28 -6.36 -7.31 7.00
C VAL A 28 -6.04 -5.92 6.43
N ALA A 29 -4.94 -5.77 5.69
CA ALA A 29 -4.55 -4.50 5.10
C ALA A 29 -5.60 -3.97 4.10
N LEU A 30 -6.15 -4.85 3.25
CA LEU A 30 -7.20 -4.48 2.31
C LEU A 30 -8.51 -4.13 3.02
N LEU A 31 -8.91 -4.89 4.04
CA LEU A 31 -10.14 -4.62 4.79
C LEU A 31 -10.09 -3.28 5.52
N ARG A 32 -8.96 -2.93 6.15
CA ARG A 32 -8.76 -1.60 6.77
C ARG A 32 -8.94 -0.48 5.76
N ARG A 33 -8.43 -0.65 4.54
CA ARG A 33 -8.58 0.35 3.50
C ARG A 33 -10.02 0.48 2.98
N VAL A 34 -10.78 -0.62 3.02
CA VAL A 34 -12.22 -0.60 2.75
C VAL A 34 -12.97 0.12 3.87
N GLU A 35 -12.63 -0.12 5.15
CA GLU A 35 -13.19 0.64 6.28
C GLU A 35 -12.99 2.14 6.10
N ASP A 36 -11.76 2.58 5.78
CA ASP A 36 -11.45 4.00 5.59
C ASP A 36 -12.30 4.68 4.50
N VAL A 37 -12.57 3.98 3.39
CA VAL A 37 -13.28 4.56 2.25
C VAL A 37 -14.78 4.49 2.41
N LEU A 38 -15.29 3.50 3.12
CA LEU A 38 -16.72 3.35 3.37
C LEU A 38 -17.17 4.03 4.67
N ASP A 39 -16.24 4.40 5.57
CA ASP A 39 -16.49 4.90 6.91
C ASP A 39 -17.43 3.96 7.71
N ILE A 40 -17.17 2.66 7.58
CA ILE A 40 -17.93 1.58 8.21
C ILE A 40 -16.94 0.65 8.89
N GLU A 41 -17.23 0.30 10.14
CA GLU A 41 -16.48 -0.72 10.88
C GLU A 41 -16.67 -2.11 10.26
N VAL A 42 -15.56 -2.79 9.97
CA VAL A 42 -15.52 -4.16 9.44
C VAL A 42 -15.01 -5.08 10.56
N PRO A 43 -15.84 -6.03 11.04
CA PRO A 43 -15.42 -6.95 12.08
C PRO A 43 -14.34 -7.90 11.56
N LEU A 44 -13.08 -7.67 11.97
CA LEU A 44 -11.92 -8.46 11.54
C LEU A 44 -11.81 -9.83 12.24
N ALA A 45 -12.55 -10.05 13.33
CA ALA A 45 -12.50 -11.27 14.15
C ALA A 45 -11.04 -11.67 14.47
N ASP A 46 -10.66 -12.91 14.18
CA ASP A 46 -9.32 -13.45 14.48
C ASP A 46 -8.29 -13.14 13.39
N LEU A 47 -8.64 -12.41 12.32
CA LEU A 47 -7.73 -12.09 11.22
C LEU A 47 -6.45 -11.36 11.67
N PRO A 48 -6.49 -10.39 12.60
CA PRO A 48 -5.28 -9.74 13.09
C PRO A 48 -4.34 -10.72 13.79
N GLN A 49 -4.88 -11.63 14.61
CA GLN A 49 -4.08 -12.67 15.25
C GLN A 49 -3.46 -13.62 14.22
N GLN A 50 -4.25 -14.07 13.23
CA GLN A 50 -3.75 -14.91 12.15
C GLN A 50 -2.67 -14.20 11.33
N ALA A 51 -2.77 -12.88 11.14
CA ALA A 51 -1.75 -12.09 10.45
C ALA A 51 -0.42 -12.05 11.24
N GLU A 52 -0.48 -11.86 12.56
CA GLU A 52 0.71 -11.89 13.42
C GLU A 52 1.37 -13.26 13.47
N GLU A 53 0.58 -14.33 13.60
CA GLU A 53 1.08 -15.72 13.60
C GLU A 53 1.72 -16.07 12.25
N TRP A 54 1.08 -15.68 11.15
CA TRP A 54 1.60 -15.86 9.80
C TRP A 54 2.91 -15.09 9.60
N GLU A 55 2.97 -13.81 9.98
CA GLU A 55 4.17 -13.00 9.83
C GLU A 55 5.37 -13.56 10.59
N ARG A 56 5.14 -14.08 11.80
CA ARG A 56 6.18 -14.75 12.57
C ARG A 56 6.69 -16.00 11.88
N ALA A 57 5.79 -16.87 11.42
CA ALA A 57 6.17 -18.10 10.71
C ALA A 57 6.97 -17.78 9.43
N VAL A 58 6.57 -16.74 8.70
CA VAL A 58 7.31 -16.26 7.52
C VAL A 58 8.70 -15.77 7.91
N THR A 59 8.80 -14.92 8.92
CA THR A 59 10.07 -14.34 9.38
C THR A 59 11.04 -15.43 9.84
N GLU A 60 10.54 -16.43 10.58
CA GLU A 60 11.33 -17.59 11.01
C GLU A 60 11.83 -18.41 9.81
N MET A 61 10.98 -18.69 8.82
CA MET A 61 11.40 -19.41 7.62
C MET A 61 12.42 -18.65 6.78
N THR A 62 12.29 -17.32 6.69
CA THR A 62 13.22 -16.49 5.91
C THR A 62 14.57 -16.30 6.60
N ALA A 63 14.63 -16.45 7.93
CA ALA A 63 15.86 -16.30 8.70
C ALA A 63 16.83 -17.49 8.56
N GLU A 64 16.35 -18.64 8.08
CA GLU A 64 17.19 -19.83 7.84
C GLU A 64 17.85 -19.83 6.44
N ASP A 65 17.50 -18.88 5.58
CA ASP A 65 18.01 -18.74 4.22
C ASP A 65 18.75 -17.40 4.07
N ASP A 66 20.08 -17.45 4.19
CA ASP A 66 20.96 -16.28 4.15
C ASP A 66 20.77 -15.42 2.87
N GLU A 67 20.39 -16.04 1.75
CA GLU A 67 20.14 -15.34 0.48
C GLU A 67 18.81 -14.57 0.50
N ILE A 68 17.79 -15.11 1.19
CA ILE A 68 16.51 -14.45 1.38
C ILE A 68 16.62 -13.36 2.45
N ALA A 69 17.40 -13.56 3.50
CA ALA A 69 17.63 -12.57 4.55
C ALA A 69 18.25 -11.28 3.99
N GLU A 70 19.30 -11.38 3.16
CA GLU A 70 19.89 -10.22 2.47
C GLU A 70 18.89 -9.52 1.54
N TYR A 71 18.04 -10.29 0.86
CA TYR A 71 17.01 -9.74 -0.03
C TYR A 71 15.88 -9.03 0.72
N VAL A 72 15.42 -9.57 1.86
CA VAL A 72 14.43 -8.95 2.74
C VAL A 72 14.97 -7.65 3.33
N GLN A 73 16.22 -7.66 3.82
CA GLN A 73 16.87 -6.46 4.33
C GLN A 73 16.95 -5.36 3.25
N ALA A 74 17.34 -5.72 2.02
CA ALA A 74 17.40 -4.77 0.91
C ALA A 74 16.01 -4.22 0.51
N LEU A 75 14.94 -4.99 0.71
CA LEU A 75 13.56 -4.51 0.52
C LEU A 75 13.14 -3.56 1.63
N GLU A 76 13.39 -3.90 2.90
CA GLU A 76 13.05 -3.06 4.05
C GLU A 76 13.78 -1.71 4.04
N GLU A 77 15.05 -1.68 3.63
CA GLU A 77 15.81 -0.45 3.47
C GLU A 77 15.20 0.48 2.38
N ARG A 78 14.64 -0.11 1.32
CA ARG A 78 13.96 0.64 0.26
C ARG A 78 12.59 1.13 0.69
N ASP A 79 11.80 0.29 1.35
CA ASP A 79 10.49 0.67 1.90
C ASP A 79 10.64 1.77 2.95
N THR A 80 11.65 1.69 3.82
CA THR A 80 11.94 2.74 4.81
C THR A 80 12.33 4.06 4.12
N ALA A 81 13.16 4.01 3.08
CA ALA A 81 13.51 5.19 2.29
C ALA A 81 12.31 5.79 1.53
N GLU A 82 11.39 4.95 1.03
CA GLU A 82 10.16 5.41 0.39
C GLU A 82 9.15 6.00 1.38
N LEU A 83 9.03 5.43 2.59
CA LEU A 83 8.21 5.97 3.67
C LEU A 83 8.74 7.31 4.16
N ASP A 84 10.06 7.45 4.34
CA ASP A 84 10.71 8.72 4.65
C ASP A 84 10.45 9.75 3.55
N MET A 85 10.52 9.35 2.28
CA MET A 85 10.18 10.21 1.16
C MET A 85 8.70 10.60 1.15
N HIS A 86 7.79 9.68 1.50
CA HIS A 86 6.35 9.95 1.60
C HIS A 86 6.00 10.85 2.79
N GLU A 87 6.67 10.69 3.93
CA GLU A 87 6.53 11.58 5.09
C GLU A 87 7.07 12.98 4.78
N VAL A 88 8.19 13.07 4.06
CA VAL A 88 8.76 14.34 3.56
C VAL A 88 7.85 14.98 2.52
N LEU A 89 7.29 14.22 1.58
CA LEU A 89 6.32 14.69 0.58
C LEU A 89 4.99 15.10 1.23
N GLY A 90 4.54 14.41 2.27
CA GLY A 90 3.35 14.77 3.06
C GLY A 90 3.54 16.04 3.89
N LYS A 91 4.79 16.42 4.19
CA LYS A 91 5.15 17.73 4.79
C LYS A 91 5.26 18.86 3.76
N ILE A 92 5.33 18.54 2.46
CA ILE A 92 5.25 19.52 1.38
C ILE A 92 3.76 19.77 1.13
N ASP A 93 3.33 21.02 1.35
CA ASP A 93 1.93 21.45 1.22
C ASP A 93 1.30 21.00 -0.11
N GLY A 94 0.47 19.94 -0.04
CA GLY A 94 -0.16 19.31 -1.19
C GLY A 94 -1.09 20.26 -1.95
N ASP A 95 -1.63 21.27 -1.27
CA ASP A 95 -2.47 22.31 -1.88
C ASP A 95 -1.64 23.24 -2.76
N ALA A 96 -0.39 23.53 -2.39
CA ALA A 96 0.53 24.32 -3.21
C ALA A 96 0.94 23.57 -4.48
N LEU A 97 1.17 22.25 -4.39
CA LEU A 97 1.49 21.39 -5.53
C LEU A 97 0.27 21.21 -6.46
N ALA A 98 -0.93 21.03 -5.91
CA ALA A 98 -2.17 20.95 -6.67
C ALA A 98 -2.47 22.26 -7.41
N ALA A 99 -2.26 23.42 -6.76
CA ALA A 99 -2.43 24.73 -7.38
C ALA A 99 -1.44 24.99 -8.54
N GLU A 100 -0.19 24.54 -8.42
CA GLU A 100 0.79 24.55 -9.52
C GLU A 100 0.36 23.64 -10.68
N PHE A 101 -0.17 22.45 -10.38
CA PHE A 101 -0.64 21.49 -11.37
C PHE A 101 -1.87 22.00 -12.14
N GLU A 102 -2.85 22.59 -11.45
CA GLU A 102 -4.01 23.24 -12.07
C GLU A 102 -3.62 24.44 -12.94
N ARG A 103 -2.63 25.23 -12.50
CA ARG A 103 -2.07 26.35 -13.27
C ARG A 103 -1.37 25.87 -14.55
N TYR A 104 -0.66 24.75 -14.48
CA TYR A 104 -0.01 24.11 -15.62
C TYR A 104 -1.03 23.59 -16.65
N LEU A 105 -2.11 22.93 -16.18
CA LEU A 105 -3.19 22.44 -17.04
C LEU A 105 -4.02 23.58 -17.66
N ARG A 106 -4.28 24.68 -16.93
CA ARG A 106 -4.94 25.88 -17.47
C ARG A 106 -4.13 26.57 -18.57
N ARG A 107 -2.79 26.54 -18.47
CA ARG A 107 -1.90 27.17 -19.46
C ARG A 107 -1.85 26.39 -20.78
N ARG A 108 -2.39 25.16 -20.82
CA ARG A 108 -2.40 24.25 -21.97
C ARG A 108 -3.80 23.91 -22.49
N GLY A 109 -4.75 24.85 -22.36
CA GLY A 109 -6.18 24.69 -22.74
C GLY A 109 -6.48 23.88 -24.03
N PRO A 110 -7.71 23.36 -24.12
CA PRO A 110 -8.08 22.13 -24.84
C PRO A 110 -7.78 22.19 -26.34
N GLY A 111 -6.87 21.32 -26.77
CA GLY A 111 -6.52 21.11 -28.17
C GLY A 111 -6.44 19.62 -28.51
N PHE A 112 -7.52 18.87 -28.28
CA PHE A 112 -7.76 17.59 -28.93
C PHE A 112 -9.20 17.61 -29.46
N ARG A 113 -9.33 17.94 -30.76
CA ARG A 113 -10.44 17.48 -31.58
C ARG A 113 -10.08 16.12 -32.14
#